data_AF-A0A612HDV5-F1
#
_entry.id   AF-A0A612HDV5-F1
#
_cell.length_a   1.000
_cell.length_b   1.000
_cell.length_c   1.000
_cell.angle_alpha   90.00
_cell.angle_beta   90.00
_cell.angle_gamma   90.00
#
_symmetry.space_group_name_H-M   'P 1'
#
loop_
_entity.id
_entity.type
_entity.pdbx_description
1 polymer ?
#
loop_
_entity_poly.entity_id
_entity_poly.type
_entity_poly.pdbx_seq_one_letter_code
_entity_poly.pdbx_strand_id
1 'polypeptide(L)'
;SLPALPPELQDLSVSDNRLTSLPVLPPGLQTLSVDGNPHLTRLPELPPGLQTLFVSNNPQLTRLPELPSELQWLFARNCQLTRLPESIRGLPSSARVSLERNPLSERTLQTLWDITSAPDYSGPTIQFDMAGPSVPREARALHLAVADWLTPVPEGEPAPADRWQMFGQEDNATAFSLLLDRLSETENFKKDAGFKAQISSWLTELAEDEELRARTFVMATEATSSCEDRVTFFLHQMRNVQLVHNAEKGEYDDNLAALVATGRVMFRLEKLEQIAREKVRTLAFVDEIEVCLGYQNKLKKSLGLTSVTAEMRFFDVSGVTVTDLQAAELQVKAAEKSEFREWILQWGPLHSVLERKAPERVNALREKQISDYEETYRMLSDTELKPSGLVGNTDAERIIGARAMENAKKAFLDGLRPLVDEILGSYLKARRRLN
;
A
#
# COMPACT_ATOMS: atom_id res chain seq x y z
N SER A 1 -27.83 11.16 23.42
CA SER A 1 -27.92 12.47 22.75
C SER A 1 -27.10 13.47 23.54
N LEU A 2 -26.53 14.48 22.89
CA LEU A 2 -25.82 15.56 23.59
C LEU A 2 -26.83 16.59 24.15
N PRO A 3 -26.47 17.29 25.25
CA PRO A 3 -27.21 18.46 25.69
C PRO A 3 -27.05 19.62 24.70
N ALA A 4 -27.76 20.73 24.94
CA ALA A 4 -27.55 21.96 24.18
C ALA A 4 -26.09 22.42 24.29
N LEU A 5 -25.49 22.76 23.14
CA LEU A 5 -24.09 23.16 23.06
C LEU A 5 -23.93 24.64 23.42
N PRO A 6 -22.81 25.03 24.07
CA PRO A 6 -22.50 26.45 24.31
C PRO A 6 -22.40 27.23 22.99
N PRO A 7 -22.93 28.47 22.92
CA PRO A 7 -22.93 29.25 21.68
C PRO A 7 -21.51 29.64 21.21
N GLU A 8 -20.56 29.76 22.14
CA GLU A 8 -19.16 30.12 21.88
C GLU A 8 -18.25 28.92 21.57
N LEU A 9 -18.81 27.72 21.43
CA LEU A 9 -18.03 26.51 21.19
C LEU A 9 -17.40 26.53 19.80
N GLN A 10 -16.08 26.37 19.73
CA GLN A 10 -15.30 26.37 18.48
C GLN A 10 -14.90 24.95 18.05
N ASP A 11 -14.61 24.08 19.01
CA ASP A 11 -14.20 22.70 18.75
C ASP A 11 -15.11 21.72 19.50
N LEU A 12 -15.68 20.77 18.76
CA LEU A 12 -16.47 19.68 19.32
C LEU A 12 -15.90 18.34 18.85
N SER A 13 -15.40 17.55 19.79
CA SER A 13 -15.06 16.15 19.56
C SER A 13 -15.93 15.24 20.40
N VAL A 14 -16.69 14.38 19.74
CA VAL A 14 -17.59 13.38 20.34
C VAL A 14 -17.45 12.05 19.61
N SER A 15 -16.22 11.75 19.20
CA SER A 15 -15.87 10.50 18.51
C SER A 15 -16.04 9.28 19.41
N ASP A 16 -16.21 8.11 18.80
CA ASP A 16 -16.32 6.80 19.46
C ASP A 16 -17.44 6.73 20.52
N ASN A 17 -18.57 7.35 20.21
CA ASN A 17 -19.76 7.37 21.06
C ASN A 17 -20.91 6.55 20.42
N ARG A 18 -22.07 6.55 21.07
CA ARG A 18 -23.31 5.90 20.58
C ARG A 18 -24.37 6.93 20.20
N LEU A 19 -23.95 8.04 19.60
CA LEU A 19 -24.86 9.11 19.21
C LEU A 19 -25.74 8.64 18.04
N THR A 20 -27.05 8.91 18.14
CA THR A 20 -28.03 8.70 17.08
C THR A 20 -28.28 9.97 16.26
N SER A 21 -28.05 11.12 16.88
CA SER A 21 -28.21 12.46 16.31
C SER A 21 -27.38 13.48 17.08
N LEU A 22 -27.07 14.59 16.42
CA LEU A 22 -26.45 15.78 17.04
C LEU A 22 -27.51 16.87 17.27
N PRO A 23 -27.34 17.72 18.30
CA PRO A 23 -28.12 18.93 18.48
C PRO A 23 -27.75 19.97 17.40
N VAL A 24 -28.43 21.12 17.41
CA VAL A 24 -28.06 22.26 16.56
C VAL A 24 -26.62 22.68 16.89
N LEU A 25 -25.81 22.86 15.85
CA LEU A 25 -24.42 23.25 16.00
C LEU A 25 -24.31 24.76 16.23
N PRO A 26 -23.39 25.21 17.11
CA PRO A 26 -23.15 26.64 17.33
C PRO A 26 -22.59 27.29 16.05
N PRO A 27 -22.95 28.55 15.76
CA PRO A 27 -22.55 29.23 14.52
C PRO A 27 -21.03 29.49 14.45
N GLY A 28 -20.34 29.56 15.60
CA GLY A 28 -18.90 29.77 15.70
C GLY A 28 -18.05 28.50 15.66
N LEU A 29 -18.65 27.32 15.45
CA LEU A 29 -17.93 26.05 15.44
C LEU A 29 -17.02 25.96 14.20
N GLN A 30 -15.75 25.66 14.43
CA GLN A 30 -14.69 25.53 13.42
C GLN A 30 -14.30 24.07 13.18
N THR A 31 -14.32 23.24 14.23
CA THR A 31 -13.97 21.82 14.16
C THR A 31 -15.09 20.96 14.71
N LEU A 32 -15.54 19.98 13.92
CA LEU A 32 -16.47 18.95 14.34
C LEU A 32 -15.88 17.57 14.08
N SER A 33 -15.71 16.78 15.14
CA SER A 33 -15.34 15.36 15.06
C SER A 33 -16.41 14.51 15.71
N VAL A 34 -17.03 13.65 14.91
CA VAL A 34 -18.12 12.73 15.28
C VAL A 34 -17.81 11.33 14.73
N ASP A 35 -16.53 11.00 14.61
CA ASP A 35 -16.08 9.71 14.09
C ASP A 35 -16.61 8.55 14.95
N GLY A 36 -16.83 7.38 14.36
CA GLY A 36 -17.11 6.17 15.13
C GLY A 36 -18.42 6.20 15.92
N ASN A 37 -19.49 6.80 15.38
CA ASN A 37 -20.83 6.78 15.96
C ASN A 37 -21.75 5.83 15.16
N PRO A 38 -21.86 4.54 15.53
CA PRO A 38 -22.46 3.49 14.69
C PRO A 38 -23.97 3.67 14.42
N HIS A 39 -24.64 4.54 15.17
CA HIS A 39 -26.08 4.80 15.04
C HIS A 39 -26.39 6.20 14.48
N LEU A 40 -25.38 6.97 14.09
CA LEU A 40 -25.57 8.30 13.55
C LEU A 40 -26.11 8.21 12.12
N THR A 41 -27.36 8.62 11.93
CA THR A 41 -28.07 8.50 10.65
C THR A 41 -27.99 9.75 9.78
N ARG A 42 -27.79 10.91 10.40
CA ARG A 42 -27.76 12.22 9.76
C ARG A 42 -26.98 13.24 10.57
N LEU A 43 -26.42 14.23 9.88
CA LEU A 43 -25.86 15.43 10.47
C LEU A 43 -26.89 16.57 10.41
N PRO A 44 -26.89 17.49 11.39
CA PRO A 44 -27.61 18.75 11.30
C PRO A 44 -26.98 19.67 10.24
N GLU A 45 -27.59 20.82 9.99
CA GLU A 45 -26.97 21.86 9.17
C GLU A 45 -25.60 22.26 9.75
N LEU A 46 -24.61 22.37 8.87
CA LEU A 46 -23.25 22.72 9.24
C LEU A 46 -23.12 24.25 9.35
N PRO A 47 -22.40 24.76 10.35
CA PRO A 47 -22.18 26.19 10.47
C PRO A 47 -21.28 26.70 9.34
N PRO A 48 -21.49 27.94 8.85
CA PRO A 48 -20.77 28.48 7.71
C PRO A 48 -19.26 28.64 7.94
N GLY A 49 -18.84 28.80 9.21
CA GLY A 49 -17.43 28.93 9.60
C GLY A 49 -16.71 27.60 9.87
N LEU A 50 -17.34 26.45 9.62
CA LEU A 50 -16.72 25.15 9.85
C LEU A 50 -15.58 24.92 8.86
N GLN A 51 -14.39 24.63 9.38
CA GLN A 51 -13.17 24.39 8.60
C GLN A 51 -12.84 22.89 8.53
N THR A 52 -13.21 22.15 9.57
CA THR A 52 -12.82 20.75 9.73
C THR A 52 -14.01 19.87 10.10
N LEU A 53 -14.27 18.83 9.32
CA LEU A 53 -15.33 17.86 9.55
C LEU A 53 -14.80 16.42 9.48
N PHE A 54 -14.80 15.74 10.62
CA PHE A 54 -14.53 14.31 10.73
C PHE A 54 -15.82 13.55 11.06
N VAL A 55 -16.28 12.72 10.12
CA VAL A 55 -17.53 11.95 10.21
C VAL A 55 -17.30 10.49 9.79
N SER A 56 -16.06 10.02 9.84
CA SER A 56 -15.65 8.68 9.43
C SER A 56 -16.23 7.60 10.34
N ASN A 57 -16.36 6.37 9.84
CA ASN A 57 -16.87 5.21 10.58
C ASN A 57 -18.29 5.42 11.14
N ASN A 58 -19.15 6.06 10.34
CA ASN A 58 -20.58 6.23 10.62
C ASN A 58 -21.39 5.39 9.62
N PRO A 59 -21.53 4.06 9.84
CA PRO A 59 -22.11 3.12 8.87
C PRO A 59 -23.61 3.28 8.63
N GLN A 60 -24.29 4.22 9.30
CA GLN A 60 -25.69 4.56 9.02
C GLN A 60 -25.85 5.94 8.35
N LEU A 61 -24.75 6.68 8.15
CA LEU A 61 -24.78 7.98 7.52
C LEU A 61 -24.89 7.83 6.00
N THR A 62 -26.05 8.15 5.45
CA THR A 62 -26.36 7.93 4.02
C THR A 62 -26.17 9.16 3.13
N ARG A 63 -26.06 10.34 3.75
CA ARG A 63 -26.00 11.65 3.07
C ARG A 63 -25.23 12.64 3.92
N LEU A 64 -24.52 13.54 3.27
CA LEU A 64 -23.97 14.75 3.91
C LEU A 64 -24.94 15.94 3.69
N PRO A 65 -25.04 16.86 4.66
CA PRO A 65 -25.68 18.16 4.47
C PRO A 65 -24.84 19.02 3.52
N GLU A 66 -25.35 20.19 3.12
CA GLU A 66 -24.57 21.18 2.38
C GLU A 66 -23.29 21.52 3.14
N LEU A 67 -22.17 21.49 2.43
CA LEU A 67 -20.83 21.73 2.95
C LEU A 67 -20.54 23.23 2.93
N PRO A 68 -20.00 23.80 4.02
CA PRO A 68 -19.62 25.20 4.07
C PRO A 68 -18.44 25.49 3.13
N SER A 69 -18.43 26.68 2.51
CA SER A 69 -17.39 27.08 1.55
C SER A 69 -16.00 27.22 2.17
N GLU A 70 -15.91 27.42 3.49
CA GLU A 70 -14.65 27.54 4.23
C GLU A 70 -14.08 26.18 4.67
N LEU A 71 -14.74 25.06 4.32
CA LEU A 71 -14.32 23.73 4.74
C LEU A 71 -13.01 23.34 4.05
N GLN A 72 -11.97 23.10 4.85
CA GLN A 72 -10.63 22.72 4.40
C GLN A 72 -10.39 21.21 4.51
N TRP A 73 -11.05 20.54 5.45
CA TRP A 73 -10.89 19.10 5.66
C TRP A 73 -12.23 18.42 5.84
N LEU A 74 -12.49 17.43 4.98
CA LEU A 74 -13.64 16.53 5.06
C LEU A 74 -13.15 15.08 5.07
N PHE A 75 -13.29 14.41 6.21
CA PHE A 75 -13.01 12.98 6.33
C PHE A 75 -14.31 12.24 6.59
N ALA A 76 -14.88 11.66 5.53
CA ALA A 76 -16.14 10.92 5.58
C ALA A 76 -15.94 9.48 5.10
N ARG A 77 -14.90 8.81 5.62
CA ARG A 77 -14.58 7.43 5.27
C ARG A 77 -15.55 6.44 5.91
N ASN A 78 -15.74 5.29 5.27
CA ASN A 78 -16.51 4.18 5.82
C ASN A 78 -17.91 4.60 6.30
N CYS A 79 -18.65 5.22 5.40
CA CYS A 79 -20.04 5.63 5.58
C CYS A 79 -20.92 4.97 4.50
N GLN A 80 -22.21 5.25 4.47
CA GLN A 80 -23.15 4.73 3.47
C GLN A 80 -23.51 5.81 2.44
N LEU A 81 -22.58 6.73 2.13
CA LEU A 81 -22.84 7.83 1.21
C LEU A 81 -23.05 7.29 -0.19
N THR A 82 -24.23 7.53 -0.76
CA THR A 82 -24.55 7.17 -2.15
C THR A 82 -24.47 8.36 -3.11
N ARG A 83 -24.56 9.58 -2.55
CA ARG A 83 -24.55 10.86 -3.25
C ARG A 83 -23.81 11.89 -2.39
N LEU A 84 -23.25 12.88 -3.06
CA LEU A 84 -22.60 14.04 -2.43
C LEU A 84 -23.42 15.30 -2.71
N PRO A 85 -23.39 16.29 -1.80
CA PRO A 85 -24.05 17.58 -2.02
C PRO A 85 -23.36 18.38 -3.14
N GLU A 86 -24.11 19.26 -3.80
CA GLU A 86 -23.58 20.07 -4.90
C GLU A 86 -22.52 21.07 -4.41
N SER A 87 -22.60 21.49 -3.14
CA SER A 87 -21.62 22.36 -2.47
C SER A 87 -20.19 21.83 -2.49
N ILE A 88 -19.96 20.53 -2.72
CA ILE A 88 -18.60 19.97 -2.84
C ILE A 88 -17.77 20.66 -3.94
N ARG A 89 -18.45 21.20 -4.97
CA ARG A 89 -17.84 21.97 -6.06
C ARG A 89 -17.34 23.34 -5.63
N GLY A 90 -17.93 23.91 -4.58
CA GLY A 90 -17.61 25.25 -4.07
C GLY A 90 -16.51 25.26 -3.02
N LEU A 91 -15.94 24.10 -2.68
CA LEU A 91 -14.84 23.98 -1.74
C LEU A 91 -13.54 24.52 -2.36
N PRO A 92 -12.62 25.07 -1.55
CA PRO A 92 -11.39 25.65 -2.05
C PRO A 92 -10.44 24.56 -2.58
N SER A 93 -9.52 24.94 -3.47
CA SER A 93 -8.53 24.01 -4.04
C SER A 93 -7.57 23.41 -3.00
N SER A 94 -7.41 24.05 -1.85
CA SER A 94 -6.63 23.54 -0.72
C SER A 94 -7.39 22.49 0.10
N ALA A 95 -8.70 22.36 -0.10
CA ALA A 95 -9.49 21.43 0.68
C ALA A 95 -9.18 19.98 0.31
N ARG A 96 -9.08 19.15 1.34
CA ARG A 96 -8.88 17.70 1.22
C ARG A 96 -10.15 16.99 1.63
N VAL A 97 -10.66 16.17 0.73
CA VAL A 97 -11.88 15.40 0.90
C VAL A 97 -11.55 13.92 0.76
N SER A 98 -11.80 13.12 1.79
CA SER A 98 -11.65 11.66 1.75
C SER A 98 -13.02 11.01 1.93
N LEU A 99 -13.39 10.19 0.94
CA LEU A 99 -14.67 9.52 0.78
C LEU A 99 -14.52 8.00 0.58
N GLU A 100 -13.34 7.46 0.90
CA GLU A 100 -13.07 6.02 0.85
C GLU A 100 -14.16 5.22 1.59
N ARG A 101 -14.46 4.03 1.08
CA ARG A 101 -15.43 3.07 1.61
C ARG A 101 -16.85 3.62 1.70
N ASN A 102 -17.29 4.25 0.62
CA ASN A 102 -18.68 4.69 0.45
C ASN A 102 -19.28 4.08 -0.83
N PRO A 103 -20.56 3.63 -0.80
CA PRO A 103 -21.25 3.12 -1.98
C PRO A 103 -21.69 4.25 -2.91
N LEU A 104 -20.75 5.09 -3.37
CA LEU A 104 -21.02 6.19 -4.28
C LEU A 104 -21.64 5.65 -5.56
N SER A 105 -22.77 6.22 -5.99
CA SER A 105 -23.42 5.77 -7.21
C SER A 105 -22.54 6.06 -8.44
N GLU A 106 -22.60 5.21 -9.47
CA GLU A 106 -21.86 5.39 -10.72
C GLU A 106 -22.10 6.78 -11.34
N ARG A 107 -23.34 7.29 -11.25
CA ARG A 107 -23.68 8.66 -11.68
C ARG A 107 -22.94 9.73 -10.87
N THR A 108 -22.81 9.55 -9.56
CA THR A 108 -22.05 10.48 -8.70
C THR A 108 -20.58 10.45 -9.05
N LEU A 109 -19.99 9.26 -9.22
CA LEU A 109 -18.60 9.10 -9.64
C LEU A 109 -18.35 9.75 -11.00
N GLN A 110 -19.20 9.50 -12.00
CA GLN A 110 -19.09 10.13 -13.32
C GLN A 110 -19.20 11.65 -13.24
N THR A 111 -20.12 12.16 -12.41
CA THR A 111 -20.29 13.61 -12.24
C THR A 111 -19.04 14.23 -11.62
N LEU A 112 -18.45 13.60 -10.58
CA LEU A 112 -17.18 14.05 -9.98
C LEU A 112 -16.04 13.99 -10.98
N TRP A 113 -15.96 12.91 -11.76
CA TRP A 113 -15.00 12.74 -12.83
C TRP A 113 -15.04 13.89 -13.85
N ASP A 114 -16.24 14.18 -14.36
CA ASP A 114 -16.44 15.22 -15.38
C ASP A 114 -16.06 16.62 -14.85
N ILE A 115 -16.35 16.89 -13.57
CA ILE A 115 -15.99 18.17 -12.93
C ILE A 115 -14.48 18.27 -12.72
N THR A 116 -13.88 17.24 -12.13
CA THR A 116 -12.46 17.25 -11.73
C THR A 116 -11.51 17.12 -12.90
N SER A 117 -11.98 16.57 -14.03
CA SER A 117 -11.23 16.49 -15.29
C SER A 117 -11.26 17.78 -16.11
N ALA A 118 -12.04 18.79 -15.69
CA ALA A 118 -12.12 20.06 -16.40
C ALA A 118 -10.79 20.84 -16.26
N PRO A 119 -10.28 21.47 -17.34
CA PRO A 119 -8.98 22.17 -17.32
C PRO A 119 -8.94 23.42 -16.43
N ASP A 120 -10.09 23.98 -16.10
CA ASP A 120 -10.30 25.11 -15.20
C ASP A 120 -10.75 24.69 -13.79
N TYR A 121 -10.69 23.39 -13.48
CA TYR A 121 -11.05 22.89 -12.17
C TYR A 121 -10.14 23.48 -11.08
N SER A 122 -10.77 24.16 -10.12
CA SER A 122 -10.14 24.81 -8.97
C SER A 122 -10.80 24.39 -7.65
N GLY A 123 -11.45 23.22 -7.66
CA GLY A 123 -12.09 22.63 -6.49
C GLY A 123 -11.16 21.72 -5.68
N PRO A 124 -11.69 21.01 -4.68
CA PRO A 124 -10.92 20.21 -3.73
C PRO A 124 -10.24 18.99 -4.38
N THR A 125 -9.22 18.46 -3.72
CA THR A 125 -8.73 17.10 -3.97
C THR A 125 -9.64 16.11 -3.25
N ILE A 126 -10.19 15.16 -4.00
CA ILE A 126 -11.13 14.15 -3.53
C ILE A 126 -10.49 12.76 -3.68
N GLN A 127 -10.25 12.10 -2.55
CA GLN A 127 -9.83 10.72 -2.47
C GLN A 127 -11.07 9.83 -2.29
N PHE A 128 -11.14 8.75 -3.06
CA PHE A 128 -12.19 7.75 -2.95
C PHE A 128 -11.62 6.37 -3.29
N ASP A 129 -12.37 5.33 -2.97
CA ASP A 129 -12.11 3.99 -3.48
C ASP A 129 -13.41 3.44 -4.10
N MET A 130 -13.27 2.42 -4.95
CA MET A 130 -14.41 1.64 -5.43
C MET A 130 -14.86 0.58 -4.40
N ALA A 131 -14.24 0.55 -3.22
CA ALA A 131 -14.66 -0.33 -2.15
C ALA A 131 -16.01 0.18 -1.63
N GLY A 132 -17.03 -0.69 -1.70
CA GLY A 132 -18.28 -0.41 -1.02
C GLY A 132 -18.07 -0.24 0.50
N PRO A 133 -19.11 0.12 1.23
CA PRO A 133 -19.04 0.24 2.67
C PRO A 133 -18.66 -1.14 3.25
N SER A 134 -17.45 -1.23 3.81
CA SER A 134 -17.04 -2.43 4.51
C SER A 134 -17.70 -2.39 5.88
N VAL A 135 -18.55 -3.37 6.16
CA VAL A 135 -18.92 -3.67 7.53
C VAL A 135 -17.60 -3.83 8.29
N PRO A 136 -17.38 -3.19 9.46
CA PRO A 136 -16.24 -3.51 10.29
C PRO A 136 -16.32 -5.00 10.60
N ARG A 137 -15.62 -5.82 9.82
CA ARG A 137 -15.59 -7.26 10.07
C ARG A 137 -14.67 -7.43 11.24
N GLU A 138 -15.25 -7.84 12.36
CA GLU A 138 -14.50 -8.67 13.30
C GLU A 138 -13.81 -9.75 12.47
N ALA A 139 -12.50 -9.89 12.63
CA ALA A 139 -11.73 -10.88 11.90
C ALA A 139 -12.39 -12.24 12.10
N ARG A 140 -13.02 -12.78 11.05
CA ARG A 140 -13.57 -14.13 11.11
C ARG A 140 -12.43 -15.12 11.29
N ALA A 141 -12.74 -16.33 11.74
CA ALA A 141 -11.72 -17.35 11.89
C ALA A 141 -11.00 -17.62 10.55
N LEU A 142 -9.68 -17.74 10.59
CA LEU A 142 -8.82 -17.79 9.39
C LEU A 142 -9.24 -18.90 8.40
N HIS A 143 -9.63 -20.07 8.91
CA HIS A 143 -10.12 -21.17 8.07
C HIS A 143 -11.35 -20.79 7.22
N LEU A 144 -12.24 -19.94 7.73
CA LEU A 144 -13.40 -19.44 6.99
C LEU A 144 -12.98 -18.45 5.89
N ALA A 145 -12.01 -17.60 6.17
CA ALA A 145 -11.46 -16.68 5.18
C ALA A 145 -10.78 -17.44 4.04
N VAL A 146 -9.97 -18.43 4.36
CA VAL A 146 -9.24 -19.26 3.40
C VAL A 146 -10.17 -20.16 2.58
N ALA A 147 -11.25 -20.66 3.18
CA ALA A 147 -12.24 -21.47 2.47
C ALA A 147 -12.86 -20.74 1.26
N ASP A 148 -12.99 -19.42 1.31
CA ASP A 148 -13.52 -18.65 0.17
C ASP A 148 -12.55 -18.64 -1.04
N TRP A 149 -11.25 -18.83 -0.80
CA TRP A 149 -10.19 -18.83 -1.81
C TRP A 149 -9.91 -20.22 -2.38
N LEU A 150 -10.00 -21.25 -1.55
CA LEU A 150 -9.78 -22.63 -1.97
C LEU A 150 -10.97 -23.14 -2.80
N THR A 151 -10.70 -23.94 -3.81
CA THR A 151 -11.77 -24.66 -4.52
C THR A 151 -12.20 -25.87 -3.68
N PRO A 152 -13.51 -26.18 -3.58
CA PRO A 152 -13.96 -27.33 -2.83
C PRO A 152 -13.43 -28.62 -3.46
N VAL A 153 -12.76 -29.43 -2.65
CA VAL A 153 -12.29 -30.76 -3.04
C VAL A 153 -13.51 -31.71 -3.10
N PRO A 154 -13.61 -32.62 -4.09
CA PRO A 154 -14.65 -33.64 -4.10
C PRO A 154 -14.61 -34.52 -2.83
N GLU A 155 -15.78 -35.01 -2.41
CA GLU A 155 -16.00 -35.74 -1.16
C GLU A 155 -14.98 -36.88 -0.94
N GLY A 156 -14.20 -36.82 0.16
CA GLY A 156 -13.36 -37.93 0.63
C GLY A 156 -11.94 -37.56 1.09
N GLU A 157 -11.45 -36.36 0.78
CA GLU A 157 -10.16 -35.84 1.29
C GLU A 157 -10.40 -34.78 2.38
N PRO A 158 -9.54 -34.69 3.41
CA PRO A 158 -9.65 -33.64 4.42
C PRO A 158 -9.63 -32.28 3.72
N ALA A 159 -10.55 -31.38 4.10
CA ALA A 159 -10.64 -30.11 3.43
C ALA A 159 -9.31 -29.38 3.63
N PRO A 160 -8.68 -28.81 2.60
CA PRO A 160 -7.43 -28.06 2.79
C PRO A 160 -7.60 -26.89 3.78
N ALA A 161 -8.84 -26.44 4.03
CA ALA A 161 -9.22 -25.49 5.07
C ALA A 161 -9.07 -26.02 6.53
N ASP A 162 -9.05 -27.33 6.76
CA ASP A 162 -8.95 -27.93 8.10
C ASP A 162 -7.58 -27.63 8.76
N ARG A 163 -6.51 -27.59 7.95
CA ARG A 163 -5.16 -27.20 8.42
C ARG A 163 -5.12 -25.75 8.91
N TRP A 164 -5.92 -24.88 8.30
CA TRP A 164 -6.00 -23.46 8.64
C TRP A 164 -6.74 -23.18 9.95
N GLN A 165 -7.43 -24.18 10.52
CA GLN A 165 -8.00 -24.05 11.86
C GLN A 165 -6.90 -24.01 12.93
N MET A 166 -5.83 -24.79 12.75
CA MET A 166 -4.64 -24.76 13.63
C MET A 166 -3.84 -23.48 13.43
N PHE A 167 -3.63 -23.07 12.18
CA PHE A 167 -2.93 -21.82 11.86
C PHE A 167 -3.66 -20.56 12.34
N GLY A 168 -4.98 -20.64 12.54
CA GLY A 168 -5.77 -19.55 13.11
C GLY A 168 -5.43 -19.21 14.57
N GLN A 169 -4.67 -20.05 15.27
CA GLN A 169 -4.17 -19.79 16.63
C GLN A 169 -2.77 -19.17 16.68
N GLU A 170 -2.10 -19.05 15.52
CA GLU A 170 -0.77 -18.45 15.42
C GLU A 170 -0.83 -16.91 15.57
N ASP A 171 0.28 -16.33 15.99
CA ASP A 171 0.40 -14.88 16.13
C ASP A 171 0.15 -14.19 14.78
N ASN A 172 -0.61 -13.07 14.81
CA ASN A 172 -0.96 -12.27 13.62
C ASN A 172 -1.90 -12.94 12.59
N ALA A 173 -2.42 -14.14 12.88
CA ALA A 173 -3.38 -14.84 12.01
C ALA A 173 -4.67 -14.03 11.74
N THR A 174 -5.11 -13.24 12.72
CA THR A 174 -6.28 -12.35 12.61
C THR A 174 -6.07 -11.23 11.59
N ALA A 175 -4.88 -10.62 11.57
CA ALA A 175 -4.51 -9.61 10.59
C ALA A 175 -4.50 -10.18 9.17
N PHE A 176 -3.96 -11.40 9.02
CA PHE A 176 -3.96 -12.10 7.75
C PHE A 176 -5.38 -12.49 7.28
N SER A 177 -6.23 -12.94 8.19
CA SER A 177 -7.64 -13.23 7.86
C SER A 177 -8.39 -11.99 7.38
N LEU A 178 -8.20 -10.84 8.05
CA LEU A 178 -8.83 -9.58 7.65
C LEU A 178 -8.38 -9.17 6.25
N LEU A 179 -7.11 -9.39 5.94
CA LEU A 179 -6.57 -9.10 4.62
C LEU A 179 -7.15 -10.03 3.55
N LEU A 180 -7.24 -11.35 3.77
CA LEU A 180 -7.87 -12.26 2.81
C LEU A 180 -9.32 -11.86 2.51
N ASP A 181 -10.04 -11.38 3.52
CA ASP A 181 -11.38 -10.82 3.34
C ASP A 181 -11.34 -9.57 2.46
N ARG A 182 -10.44 -8.62 2.72
CA ARG A 182 -10.28 -7.42 1.88
C ARG A 182 -9.91 -7.78 0.44
N LEU A 183 -9.02 -8.74 0.24
CA LEU A 183 -8.64 -9.23 -1.09
C LEU A 183 -9.85 -9.86 -1.80
N SER A 184 -10.77 -10.50 -1.08
CA SER A 184 -11.95 -11.15 -1.65
C SER A 184 -13.02 -10.15 -2.09
N GLU A 185 -12.98 -8.93 -1.53
CA GLU A 185 -13.87 -7.84 -1.92
C GLU A 185 -13.44 -7.18 -3.24
N THR A 186 -12.17 -7.36 -3.64
CA THR A 186 -11.66 -6.85 -4.92
C THR A 186 -12.41 -7.50 -6.08
N GLU A 187 -12.70 -6.73 -7.13
CA GLU A 187 -13.36 -7.27 -8.32
C GLU A 187 -12.49 -8.32 -9.04
N ASN A 188 -11.16 -8.30 -8.84
CA ASN A 188 -10.25 -9.35 -9.31
C ASN A 188 -10.64 -10.72 -8.74
N PHE A 189 -11.04 -10.81 -7.47
CA PHE A 189 -11.54 -12.06 -6.88
C PHE A 189 -12.84 -12.53 -7.54
N LYS A 190 -13.76 -11.61 -7.82
CA LYS A 190 -15.09 -11.95 -8.36
C LYS A 190 -15.06 -12.36 -9.84
N LYS A 191 -14.07 -11.91 -10.61
CA LYS A 191 -14.06 -12.06 -12.08
C LYS A 191 -12.83 -12.76 -12.65
N ASP A 192 -11.67 -12.64 -12.03
CA ASP A 192 -10.45 -13.28 -12.52
C ASP A 192 -10.25 -14.64 -11.81
N ALA A 193 -10.71 -15.70 -12.47
CA ALA A 193 -10.47 -17.07 -12.01
C ALA A 193 -8.96 -17.40 -11.89
N GLY A 194 -8.11 -16.75 -12.69
CA GLY A 194 -6.66 -16.87 -12.59
C GLY A 194 -6.07 -16.22 -11.34
N PHE A 195 -6.65 -15.10 -10.90
CA PHE A 195 -6.27 -14.48 -9.62
C PHE A 195 -6.63 -15.37 -8.43
N LYS A 196 -7.85 -15.91 -8.41
CA LYS A 196 -8.25 -16.87 -7.36
C LYS A 196 -7.35 -18.11 -7.35
N ALA A 197 -7.00 -18.64 -8.52
CA ALA A 197 -6.08 -19.77 -8.63
C ALA A 197 -4.66 -19.42 -8.14
N GLN A 198 -4.16 -18.22 -8.45
CA GLN A 198 -2.85 -17.75 -7.99
C GLN A 198 -2.79 -17.66 -6.46
N ILE A 199 -3.79 -17.04 -5.83
CA ILE A 199 -3.87 -16.93 -4.37
C ILE A 199 -4.08 -18.32 -3.74
N SER A 200 -4.88 -19.20 -4.35
CA SER A 200 -5.06 -20.57 -3.88
C SER A 200 -3.76 -21.40 -3.92
N SER A 201 -2.97 -21.29 -5.00
CA SER A 201 -1.66 -21.94 -5.10
C SER A 201 -0.73 -21.44 -4.01
N TRP A 202 -0.71 -20.13 -3.80
CA TRP A 202 0.12 -19.50 -2.79
C TRP A 202 -0.29 -19.87 -1.36
N LEU A 203 -1.60 -19.92 -1.05
CA LEU A 203 -2.09 -20.43 0.24
C LEU A 203 -1.67 -21.89 0.46
N THR A 204 -1.64 -22.70 -0.60
CA THR A 204 -1.15 -24.09 -0.50
C THR A 204 0.33 -24.12 -0.11
N GLU A 205 1.16 -23.25 -0.68
CA GLU A 205 2.58 -23.13 -0.31
C GLU A 205 2.76 -22.67 1.14
N LEU A 206 1.97 -21.69 1.62
CA LEU A 206 2.00 -21.24 3.01
C LEU A 206 1.59 -22.34 4.00
N ALA A 207 0.71 -23.25 3.59
CA ALA A 207 0.26 -24.33 4.45
C ALA A 207 1.37 -25.39 4.70
N GLU A 208 2.33 -25.51 3.78
CA GLU A 208 3.47 -26.42 3.90
C GLU A 208 4.68 -25.78 4.58
N ASP A 209 4.71 -24.45 4.69
CA ASP A 209 5.89 -23.70 5.12
C ASP A 209 5.60 -22.78 6.31
N GLU A 210 5.97 -23.24 7.50
CA GLU A 210 5.75 -22.52 8.76
C GLU A 210 6.48 -21.18 8.83
N GLU A 211 7.74 -21.13 8.38
CA GLU A 211 8.53 -19.90 8.44
C GLU A 211 8.03 -18.85 7.45
N LEU A 212 7.71 -19.27 6.21
CA LEU A 212 7.10 -18.39 5.23
C LEU A 212 5.75 -17.86 5.73
N ARG A 213 4.93 -18.71 6.32
CA ARG A 213 3.62 -18.33 6.88
C ARG A 213 3.77 -17.32 8.01
N ALA A 214 4.67 -17.56 8.96
CA ALA A 214 4.91 -16.65 10.07
C ALA A 214 5.39 -15.26 9.60
N ARG A 215 6.38 -15.21 8.69
CA ARG A 215 6.87 -13.94 8.10
C ARG A 215 5.74 -13.21 7.37
N THR A 216 4.91 -13.96 6.64
CA THR A 216 3.77 -13.41 5.91
C THR A 216 2.71 -12.82 6.85
N PHE A 217 2.41 -13.48 7.98
CA PHE A 217 1.44 -12.98 8.95
C PHE A 217 1.90 -11.69 9.62
N VAL A 218 3.19 -11.59 9.98
CA VAL A 218 3.77 -10.35 10.52
C VAL A 218 3.59 -9.18 9.55
N MET A 219 3.83 -9.39 8.26
CA MET A 219 3.61 -8.34 7.26
C MET A 219 2.13 -7.92 7.18
N ALA A 220 1.20 -8.86 7.35
CA ALA A 220 -0.24 -8.56 7.32
C ALA A 220 -0.63 -7.59 8.44
N THR A 221 0.05 -7.62 9.58
CA THR A 221 -0.13 -6.65 10.67
C THR A 221 0.29 -5.24 10.25
N GLU A 222 1.42 -5.08 9.56
CA GLU A 222 1.84 -3.76 9.04
C GLU A 222 0.83 -3.22 8.02
N ALA A 223 0.29 -4.08 7.15
CA ALA A 223 -0.67 -3.68 6.13
C ALA A 223 -2.07 -3.36 6.68
N THR A 224 -2.42 -3.93 7.83
CA THR A 224 -3.69 -3.63 8.52
C THR A 224 -3.58 -2.44 9.46
N SER A 225 -2.38 -2.08 9.92
CA SER A 225 -2.11 -0.94 10.83
C SER A 225 -1.73 0.37 10.13
N SER A 226 -1.05 0.31 8.97
CA SER A 226 -0.73 1.48 8.15
C SER A 226 -1.90 1.79 7.21
N CYS A 227 -2.77 2.72 7.62
CA CYS A 227 -3.79 3.43 6.82
C CYS A 227 -4.19 2.79 5.47
N GLU A 228 -5.30 2.05 5.53
CA GLU A 228 -6.35 1.75 4.54
C GLU A 228 -6.07 1.40 3.06
N ASP A 229 -4.95 1.71 2.40
CA ASP A 229 -4.87 1.65 0.91
C ASP A 229 -3.81 0.73 0.28
N ARG A 230 -3.23 -0.22 1.01
CA ARG A 230 -2.06 -0.97 0.52
C ARG A 230 -2.30 -2.41 0.06
N VAL A 231 -3.49 -2.81 -0.36
CA VAL A 231 -3.74 -4.22 -0.73
C VAL A 231 -2.85 -4.70 -1.90
N THR A 232 -2.61 -3.86 -2.90
CA THR A 232 -1.74 -4.17 -4.06
C THR A 232 -0.25 -4.12 -3.73
N PHE A 233 0.19 -3.06 -3.04
CA PHE A 233 1.55 -2.96 -2.48
C PHE A 233 1.86 -4.19 -1.63
N PHE A 234 0.91 -4.58 -0.81
CA PHE A 234 1.05 -5.71 0.08
C PHE A 234 1.16 -7.04 -0.67
N LEU A 235 0.35 -7.29 -1.72
CA LEU A 235 0.50 -8.47 -2.56
C LEU A 235 1.91 -8.56 -3.19
N HIS A 236 2.46 -7.42 -3.61
CA HIS A 236 3.84 -7.37 -4.12
C HIS A 236 4.87 -7.67 -3.04
N GLN A 237 4.68 -7.12 -1.85
CA GLN A 237 5.59 -7.30 -0.73
C GLN A 237 5.55 -8.75 -0.19
N MET A 238 4.37 -9.37 -0.12
CA MET A 238 4.23 -10.80 0.17
C MET A 238 4.99 -11.66 -0.83
N ARG A 239 4.85 -11.35 -2.12
CA ARG A 239 5.58 -12.05 -3.16
C ARG A 239 7.09 -11.86 -3.01
N ASN A 240 7.54 -10.67 -2.63
CA ASN A 240 8.95 -10.43 -2.32
C ASN A 240 9.42 -11.34 -1.18
N VAL A 241 8.65 -11.47 -0.10
CA VAL A 241 8.99 -12.37 1.01
C VAL A 241 9.01 -13.84 0.60
N GLN A 242 8.05 -14.28 -0.21
CA GLN A 242 8.09 -15.63 -0.79
C GLN A 242 9.36 -15.85 -1.62
N LEU A 243 9.75 -14.86 -2.44
CA LEU A 243 10.96 -14.95 -3.25
C LEU A 243 12.25 -14.97 -2.41
N VAL A 244 12.30 -14.17 -1.33
CA VAL A 244 13.39 -14.21 -0.35
C VAL A 244 13.47 -15.59 0.29
N HIS A 245 12.35 -16.13 0.72
CA HIS A 245 12.28 -17.43 1.37
C HIS A 245 12.73 -18.58 0.46
N ASN A 246 12.23 -18.61 -0.78
CA ASN A 246 12.66 -19.58 -1.79
C ASN A 246 14.17 -19.44 -2.10
N ALA A 247 14.67 -18.21 -2.06
CA ALA A 247 16.09 -17.90 -2.19
C ALA A 247 16.93 -18.23 -0.96
N GLU A 248 16.35 -18.33 0.23
CA GLU A 248 17.02 -18.84 1.45
C GLU A 248 17.07 -20.37 1.44
N LYS A 249 16.01 -21.03 0.93
CA LYS A 249 15.92 -22.48 0.79
C LYS A 249 16.78 -23.08 -0.32
N GLY A 250 17.20 -22.27 -1.29
CA GLY A 250 18.09 -22.72 -2.36
C GLY A 250 17.46 -23.10 -3.67
N GLU A 251 16.20 -22.77 -3.88
CA GLU A 251 15.51 -23.05 -5.14
C GLU A 251 16.18 -22.38 -6.36
N TYR A 252 16.89 -21.28 -6.14
CA TYR A 252 17.53 -20.50 -7.21
C TYR A 252 19.03 -20.79 -7.39
N ASP A 253 19.62 -21.69 -6.61
CA ASP A 253 21.07 -21.93 -6.63
C ASP A 253 21.58 -22.46 -7.96
N ASP A 254 20.78 -23.31 -8.60
CA ASP A 254 21.09 -23.91 -9.90
C ASP A 254 20.29 -23.23 -11.03
N ASN A 255 19.45 -22.25 -10.70
CA ASN A 255 18.60 -21.52 -11.64
C ASN A 255 18.69 -20.00 -11.47
N LEU A 256 19.91 -19.50 -11.58
CA LEU A 256 20.22 -18.07 -11.54
C LEU A 256 19.51 -17.27 -12.65
N ALA A 257 19.18 -17.92 -13.77
CA ALA A 257 18.40 -17.32 -14.85
C ALA A 257 16.97 -16.96 -14.40
N ALA A 258 16.30 -17.86 -13.67
CA ALA A 258 15.00 -17.60 -13.09
C ALA A 258 15.07 -16.50 -12.02
N LEU A 259 16.10 -16.50 -11.17
CA LEU A 259 16.30 -15.44 -10.16
C LEU A 259 16.40 -14.05 -10.81
N VAL A 260 17.23 -13.91 -11.85
CA VAL A 260 17.38 -12.63 -12.58
C VAL A 260 16.08 -12.25 -13.31
N ALA A 261 15.37 -13.21 -13.91
CA ALA A 261 14.08 -12.96 -14.56
C ALA A 261 13.04 -12.43 -13.55
N THR A 262 12.96 -13.05 -12.38
CA THR A 262 12.10 -12.63 -11.28
C THR A 262 12.50 -11.25 -10.75
N GLY A 263 13.79 -11.01 -10.51
CA GLY A 263 14.29 -9.70 -10.09
C GLY A 263 13.91 -8.58 -11.07
N ARG A 264 13.96 -8.84 -12.37
CA ARG A 264 13.51 -7.88 -13.40
C ARG A 264 12.02 -7.57 -13.31
N VAL A 265 11.18 -8.59 -13.05
CA VAL A 265 9.74 -8.38 -12.87
C VAL A 265 9.47 -7.52 -11.63
N MET A 266 10.15 -7.81 -10.51
CA MET A 266 10.01 -7.02 -9.28
C MET A 266 10.47 -5.56 -9.47
N PHE A 267 11.62 -5.34 -10.12
CA PHE A 267 12.09 -4.00 -10.47
C PHE A 267 11.06 -3.21 -11.30
N ARG A 268 10.46 -3.85 -12.31
CA ARG A 268 9.43 -3.22 -13.14
C ARG A 268 8.20 -2.86 -12.32
N LEU A 269 7.75 -3.74 -11.43
CA LEU A 269 6.60 -3.48 -10.55
C LEU A 269 6.87 -2.30 -9.60
N GLU A 270 8.03 -2.25 -8.96
CA GLU A 270 8.41 -1.13 -8.09
C GLU A 270 8.45 0.21 -8.85
N LYS A 271 8.99 0.21 -10.08
CA LYS A 271 8.99 1.42 -10.92
C LYS A 271 7.57 1.82 -11.35
N LEU A 272 6.70 0.87 -11.68
CA LEU A 272 5.30 1.18 -11.98
C LEU A 272 4.56 1.75 -10.78
N GLU A 273 4.86 1.27 -9.56
CA GLU A 273 4.28 1.84 -8.34
C GLU A 273 4.75 3.29 -8.11
N GLN A 274 6.02 3.59 -8.35
CA GLN A 274 6.55 4.96 -8.29
C GLN A 274 5.83 5.87 -9.29
N ILE A 275 5.69 5.43 -10.54
CA ILE A 275 4.97 6.18 -11.59
C ILE A 275 3.50 6.36 -11.22
N ALA A 276 2.84 5.32 -10.70
CA ALA A 276 1.46 5.40 -10.25
C ALA A 276 1.31 6.44 -9.12
N ARG A 277 2.22 6.44 -8.15
CA ARG A 277 2.22 7.41 -7.03
C ARG A 277 2.45 8.85 -7.51
N GLU A 278 3.31 9.05 -8.50
CA GLU A 278 3.48 10.36 -9.12
C GLU A 278 2.22 10.80 -9.87
N LYS A 279 1.57 9.89 -10.61
CA LYS A 279 0.32 10.17 -11.29
C LYS A 279 -0.81 10.50 -10.32
N VAL A 280 -0.94 9.75 -9.23
CA VAL A 280 -1.94 9.99 -8.16
C VAL A 280 -1.85 11.44 -7.66
N ARG A 281 -0.64 11.98 -7.47
CA ARG A 281 -0.43 13.37 -7.03
C ARG A 281 -0.91 14.42 -8.04
N THR A 282 -1.10 14.05 -9.30
CA THR A 282 -1.60 14.96 -10.35
C THR A 282 -3.11 14.92 -10.49
N LEU A 283 -3.78 13.91 -9.93
CA LEU A 283 -5.21 13.71 -10.08
C LEU A 283 -5.97 14.39 -8.93
N ALA A 284 -6.99 15.17 -9.28
CA ALA A 284 -7.87 15.81 -8.30
C ALA A 284 -8.96 14.86 -7.77
N PHE A 285 -9.27 13.79 -8.51
CA PHE A 285 -10.19 12.73 -8.14
C PHE A 285 -9.52 11.39 -8.41
N VAL A 286 -9.23 10.61 -7.37
CA VAL A 286 -8.31 9.48 -7.50
C VAL A 286 -8.66 8.30 -6.60
N ASP A 287 -8.55 7.11 -7.19
CA ASP A 287 -8.43 5.81 -6.52
C ASP A 287 -6.99 5.30 -6.76
N GLU A 288 -6.15 5.32 -5.72
CA GLU A 288 -4.72 4.99 -5.85
C GLU A 288 -4.49 3.53 -6.29
N ILE A 289 -5.40 2.64 -5.89
CA ILE A 289 -5.32 1.20 -6.18
C ILE A 289 -5.61 0.97 -7.66
N GLU A 290 -6.67 1.58 -8.18
CA GLU A 290 -7.05 1.45 -9.59
C GLU A 290 -6.00 2.09 -10.52
N VAL A 291 -5.36 3.20 -10.13
CA VAL A 291 -4.23 3.76 -10.90
C VAL A 291 -3.08 2.75 -11.00
N CYS A 292 -2.68 2.15 -9.87
CA CYS A 292 -1.60 1.17 -9.83
C CYS A 292 -1.92 -0.11 -10.62
N LEU A 293 -3.14 -0.65 -10.44
CA LEU A 293 -3.63 -1.80 -11.21
C LEU A 293 -3.76 -1.48 -12.71
N GLY A 294 -4.15 -0.25 -13.07
CA GLY A 294 -4.23 0.23 -14.43
C GLY A 294 -2.90 0.13 -15.17
N TYR A 295 -1.82 0.64 -14.57
CA TYR A 295 -0.47 0.50 -15.11
C TYR A 295 -0.03 -0.95 -15.22
N GLN A 296 -0.19 -1.74 -14.16
CA GLN A 296 0.24 -3.14 -14.14
C GLN A 296 -0.49 -3.98 -15.20
N ASN A 297 -1.82 -3.85 -15.29
CA ASN A 297 -2.63 -4.64 -16.22
C ASN A 297 -2.32 -4.25 -17.67
N LYS A 298 -2.35 -2.96 -18.00
CA LYS A 298 -2.14 -2.50 -19.39
C LYS A 298 -0.72 -2.74 -19.89
N LEU A 299 0.27 -2.67 -19.00
CA LEU A 299 1.68 -2.91 -19.35
C LEU A 299 2.11 -4.37 -19.12
N LYS A 300 1.20 -5.26 -18.70
CA LYS A 300 1.49 -6.68 -18.48
C LYS A 300 2.18 -7.34 -19.66
N LYS A 301 1.63 -7.18 -20.86
CA LYS A 301 2.17 -7.79 -22.08
C LYS A 301 3.47 -7.12 -22.53
N SER A 302 3.55 -5.79 -22.48
CA SER A 302 4.71 -5.05 -22.99
C SER A 302 5.93 -5.13 -22.07
N LEU A 303 5.71 -5.20 -20.75
CA LEU A 303 6.75 -5.35 -19.74
C LEU A 303 6.95 -6.81 -19.28
N GLY A 304 6.18 -7.76 -19.82
CA GLY A 304 6.32 -9.19 -19.51
C GLY A 304 6.08 -9.51 -18.03
N LEU A 305 5.07 -8.90 -17.43
CA LEU A 305 4.72 -9.09 -16.02
C LEU A 305 3.95 -10.42 -15.88
N THR A 306 4.67 -11.51 -15.67
CA THR A 306 4.10 -12.86 -15.51
C THR A 306 3.26 -13.00 -14.24
N SER A 307 3.42 -12.06 -13.30
CA SER A 307 2.84 -12.04 -11.96
C SER A 307 1.51 -11.30 -11.83
N VAL A 308 1.13 -10.50 -12.83
CA VAL A 308 -0.01 -9.57 -12.77
C VAL A 308 -1.26 -10.20 -13.36
N THR A 309 -2.42 -9.92 -12.78
CA THR A 309 -3.75 -10.41 -13.24
C THR A 309 -4.12 -9.90 -14.63
N ALA A 310 -4.98 -10.63 -15.34
CA ALA A 310 -5.23 -10.39 -16.76
C ALA A 310 -6.30 -9.33 -17.02
N GLU A 311 -7.23 -9.11 -16.10
CA GLU A 311 -8.40 -8.24 -16.32
C GLU A 311 -8.51 -7.11 -15.30
N MET A 312 -9.01 -5.97 -15.77
CA MET A 312 -9.35 -4.80 -14.98
C MET A 312 -10.69 -4.27 -15.51
N ARG A 313 -11.64 -4.01 -14.61
CA ARG A 313 -12.98 -3.56 -14.99
C ARG A 313 -13.10 -2.03 -15.08
N PHE A 314 -12.33 -1.28 -14.27
CA PHE A 314 -12.47 0.17 -14.15
C PHE A 314 -11.25 0.95 -14.66
N PHE A 315 -10.69 0.53 -15.79
CA PHE A 315 -9.65 1.31 -16.46
C PHE A 315 -10.10 2.75 -16.73
N ASP A 316 -11.39 2.92 -17.05
CA ASP A 316 -11.98 4.22 -17.39
C ASP A 316 -12.01 5.20 -16.19
N VAL A 317 -11.88 4.70 -14.96
CA VAL A 317 -11.89 5.49 -13.70
C VAL A 317 -10.47 5.66 -13.12
N SER A 318 -9.46 5.01 -13.71
CA SER A 318 -8.08 5.11 -13.24
C SER A 318 -7.39 6.43 -13.60
N GLY A 319 -7.92 7.19 -14.57
CA GLY A 319 -7.32 8.46 -15.02
C GLY A 319 -6.00 8.29 -15.77
N VAL A 320 -5.63 7.04 -16.06
CA VAL A 320 -4.43 6.69 -16.81
C VAL A 320 -4.72 6.78 -18.30
N THR A 321 -4.07 7.72 -18.98
CA THR A 321 -4.23 7.92 -20.42
C THR A 321 -3.34 6.98 -21.23
N VAL A 322 -3.63 6.80 -22.52
CA VAL A 322 -2.77 6.03 -23.43
C VAL A 322 -1.35 6.62 -23.50
N THR A 323 -1.23 7.94 -23.45
CA THR A 323 0.07 8.64 -23.42
C THR A 323 0.83 8.35 -22.12
N ASP A 324 0.13 8.28 -20.98
CA ASP A 324 0.76 7.93 -19.70
C ASP A 324 1.30 6.48 -19.73
N LEU A 325 0.56 5.54 -20.33
CA LEU A 325 1.00 4.16 -20.49
C LEU A 325 2.26 4.06 -21.36
N GLN A 326 2.30 4.78 -22.48
CA GLN A 326 3.47 4.81 -23.36
C GLN A 326 4.69 5.43 -22.67
N ALA A 327 4.49 6.54 -21.96
CA ALA A 327 5.55 7.18 -21.18
C ALA A 327 6.07 6.25 -20.08
N ALA A 328 5.17 5.61 -19.33
CA ALA A 328 5.53 4.66 -18.28
C ALA A 328 6.32 3.46 -18.83
N GLU A 329 5.90 2.90 -19.96
CA GLU A 329 6.62 1.81 -20.61
C GLU A 329 8.05 2.21 -20.99
N LEU A 330 8.22 3.40 -21.60
CA LEU A 330 9.53 3.92 -21.98
C LEU A 330 10.41 4.19 -20.76
N GLN A 331 9.86 4.80 -19.71
CA GLN A 331 10.57 5.09 -18.47
C GLN A 331 11.04 3.80 -17.79
N VAL A 332 10.17 2.80 -17.65
CA VAL A 332 10.53 1.52 -17.02
C VAL A 332 11.62 0.80 -17.83
N LYS A 333 11.51 0.76 -19.16
CA LYS A 333 12.53 0.14 -20.03
C LYS A 333 13.88 0.89 -19.96
N ALA A 334 13.84 2.22 -19.89
CA ALA A 334 15.04 3.04 -19.74
C ALA A 334 15.70 2.81 -18.38
N ALA A 335 14.91 2.85 -17.30
CA ALA A 335 15.36 2.60 -15.94
C ALA A 335 15.91 1.18 -15.77
N GLU A 336 15.30 0.16 -16.39
CA GLU A 336 15.82 -1.20 -16.34
C GLU A 336 17.21 -1.29 -17.02
N LYS A 337 17.46 -0.47 -18.04
CA LYS A 337 18.76 -0.46 -18.72
C LYS A 337 19.85 0.25 -17.91
N SER A 338 19.51 1.32 -17.18
CA SER A 338 20.47 2.13 -16.42
C SER A 338 20.65 1.67 -14.97
N GLU A 339 19.56 1.33 -14.28
CA GLU A 339 19.54 1.20 -12.81
C GLU A 339 19.45 -0.25 -12.33
N PHE A 340 18.96 -1.19 -13.16
CA PHE A 340 18.69 -2.56 -12.72
C PHE A 340 19.91 -3.26 -12.09
N ARG A 341 21.12 -2.99 -12.61
CA ARG A 341 22.36 -3.56 -12.09
C ARG A 341 22.66 -3.11 -10.66
N GLU A 342 22.40 -1.86 -10.33
CA GLU A 342 22.62 -1.35 -8.99
C GLU A 342 21.46 -1.72 -8.05
N TRP A 343 20.25 -1.80 -8.59
CA TRP A 343 19.07 -2.24 -7.84
C TRP A 343 19.19 -3.70 -7.39
N ILE A 344 19.63 -4.61 -8.28
CA ILE A 344 19.73 -6.03 -7.93
C ILE A 344 20.76 -6.29 -6.82
N LEU A 345 21.80 -5.44 -6.71
CA LEU A 345 22.78 -5.51 -5.63
C LEU A 345 22.17 -5.24 -4.25
N GLN A 346 21.04 -4.54 -4.18
CA GLN A 346 20.34 -4.26 -2.93
C GLN A 346 19.20 -5.25 -2.66
N TRP A 347 18.93 -6.16 -3.59
CA TRP A 347 17.76 -7.03 -3.54
C TRP A 347 18.00 -8.20 -2.58
N GLY A 348 17.14 -8.33 -1.57
CA GLY A 348 17.25 -9.33 -0.49
C GLY A 348 17.44 -10.77 -0.96
N PRO A 349 16.63 -11.30 -1.91
CA PRO A 349 16.81 -12.67 -2.42
C PRO A 349 18.18 -12.92 -3.04
N LEU A 350 18.81 -11.90 -3.63
CA LEU A 350 20.17 -12.05 -4.14
C LEU A 350 21.16 -12.22 -2.99
N HIS A 351 21.04 -11.45 -1.91
CA HIS A 351 21.90 -11.60 -0.73
C HIS A 351 21.81 -13.02 -0.17
N SER A 352 20.60 -13.56 -0.03
CA SER A 352 20.39 -14.94 0.46
C SER A 352 21.06 -16.00 -0.44
N VAL A 353 21.08 -15.81 -1.76
CA VAL A 353 21.80 -16.72 -2.68
C VAL A 353 23.32 -16.55 -2.57
N LEU A 354 23.81 -15.31 -2.45
CA LEU A 354 25.23 -15.02 -2.32
C LEU A 354 25.80 -15.56 -1.00
N GLU A 355 25.06 -15.42 0.09
CA GLU A 355 25.43 -15.96 1.41
C GLU A 355 25.57 -17.49 1.37
N ARG A 356 24.82 -18.19 0.51
CA ARG A 356 24.91 -19.65 0.38
C ARG A 356 25.98 -20.10 -0.62
N LYS A 357 26.17 -19.37 -1.73
CA LYS A 357 27.20 -19.68 -2.75
C LYS A 357 28.62 -19.23 -2.35
N ALA A 358 28.75 -18.16 -1.58
CA ALA A 358 30.03 -17.57 -1.18
C ALA A 358 30.01 -17.06 0.30
N PRO A 359 29.73 -17.94 1.28
CA PRO A 359 29.52 -17.55 2.68
C PRO A 359 30.69 -16.78 3.27
N GLU A 360 31.92 -17.24 3.05
CA GLU A 360 33.13 -16.60 3.60
C GLU A 360 33.31 -15.16 3.10
N ARG A 361 33.09 -14.94 1.79
CA ARG A 361 33.25 -13.61 1.17
C ARG A 361 32.15 -12.65 1.64
N VAL A 362 30.91 -13.12 1.75
CA VAL A 362 29.80 -12.26 2.19
C VAL A 362 29.91 -11.95 3.68
N ASN A 363 30.26 -12.92 4.52
CA ASN A 363 30.47 -12.69 5.96
C ASN A 363 31.60 -11.68 6.20
N ALA A 364 32.73 -11.80 5.49
CA ALA A 364 33.81 -10.82 5.58
C ALA A 364 33.35 -9.40 5.15
N LEU A 365 32.48 -9.29 4.14
CA LEU A 365 31.90 -8.00 3.76
C LEU A 365 30.93 -7.44 4.81
N ARG A 366 30.15 -8.29 5.50
CA ARG A 366 29.25 -7.89 6.59
C ARG A 366 30.03 -7.42 7.82
N GLU A 367 31.06 -8.15 8.21
CA GLU A 367 31.96 -7.75 9.30
C GLU A 367 32.64 -6.42 8.99
N LYS A 368 33.13 -6.26 7.75
CA LYS A 368 33.68 -5.00 7.28
C LYS A 368 32.64 -3.87 7.31
N GLN A 369 31.39 -4.12 6.91
CA GLN A 369 30.31 -3.13 6.95
C GLN A 369 30.08 -2.61 8.38
N ILE A 370 30.10 -3.49 9.38
CA ILE A 370 29.94 -3.12 10.79
C ILE A 370 31.13 -2.28 11.26
N SER A 371 32.36 -2.70 10.92
CA SER A 371 33.58 -1.95 11.24
C SER A 371 33.60 -0.57 10.58
N ASP A 372 33.27 -0.48 9.29
CA ASP A 372 33.22 0.77 8.52
C ASP A 372 32.19 1.74 9.11
N TYR A 373 31.05 1.23 9.59
CA TYR A 373 30.04 2.03 10.30
C TYR A 373 30.61 2.62 11.59
N GLU A 374 31.22 1.79 12.45
CA GLU A 374 31.78 2.25 13.73
C GLU A 374 32.91 3.28 13.53
N GLU A 375 33.80 3.04 12.57
CA GLU A 375 34.89 3.96 12.24
C GLU A 375 34.37 5.28 11.68
N THR A 376 33.43 5.22 10.72
CA THR A 376 32.82 6.42 10.12
C THR A 376 32.04 7.20 11.16
N TYR A 377 31.29 6.53 12.04
CA TYR A 377 30.56 7.18 13.12
C TYR A 377 31.50 7.90 14.09
N ARG A 378 32.57 7.23 14.55
CA ARG A 378 33.57 7.86 15.43
C ARG A 378 34.25 9.06 14.76
N MET A 379 34.59 8.94 13.47
CA MET A 379 35.18 10.02 12.70
C MET A 379 34.23 11.23 12.58
N LEU A 380 32.96 11.02 12.23
CA LEU A 380 31.95 12.08 12.13
C LEU A 380 31.64 12.71 13.50
N SER A 381 31.57 11.90 14.56
CA SER A 381 31.45 12.40 15.93
C SER A 381 32.63 13.31 16.31
N ASP A 382 33.84 12.92 15.93
CA ASP A 382 35.06 13.65 16.30
C ASP A 382 35.28 14.92 15.49
N THR A 383 34.81 14.94 14.23
CA THR A 383 35.00 16.05 13.29
C THR A 383 33.83 17.03 13.26
N GLU A 384 32.59 16.59 13.47
CA GLU A 384 31.39 17.44 13.41
C GLU A 384 30.78 17.70 14.80
N LEU A 385 30.64 16.67 15.65
CA LEU A 385 29.93 16.82 16.93
C LEU A 385 30.81 17.41 18.04
N LYS A 386 32.05 16.93 18.21
CA LYS A 386 32.98 17.41 19.25
C LYS A 386 33.29 18.91 19.12
N PRO A 387 33.61 19.45 17.92
CA PRO A 387 33.90 20.89 17.78
C PRO A 387 32.68 21.78 17.98
N SER A 388 31.49 21.24 17.70
CA SER A 388 30.22 21.95 17.84
C SER A 388 29.60 21.81 19.24
N GLY A 389 30.21 21.03 20.14
CA GLY A 389 29.68 20.76 21.48
C GLY A 389 28.37 19.96 21.48
N LEU A 390 28.07 19.21 20.41
CA LEU A 390 26.80 18.50 20.19
C LEU A 390 26.85 17.02 20.59
N VAL A 391 27.94 16.57 21.23
CA VAL A 391 28.04 15.20 21.75
C VAL A 391 27.02 15.00 22.88
N GLY A 392 26.20 13.95 22.78
CA GLY A 392 25.06 13.71 23.68
C GLY A 392 23.74 14.33 23.20
N ASN A 393 23.72 15.04 22.06
CA ASN A 393 22.49 15.44 21.40
C ASN A 393 21.96 14.28 20.54
N THR A 394 20.82 13.71 20.93
CA THR A 394 20.22 12.53 20.29
C THR A 394 19.87 12.75 18.81
N ASP A 395 19.48 13.97 18.42
CA ASP A 395 19.17 14.28 17.01
C ASP A 395 20.44 14.40 16.17
N ALA A 396 21.48 15.04 16.69
CA ALA A 396 22.76 15.18 16.00
C ALA A 396 23.44 13.81 15.82
N GLU A 397 23.42 12.97 16.85
CA GLU A 397 23.92 11.59 16.82
C GLU A 397 23.13 10.72 15.84
N ARG A 398 21.80 10.86 15.81
CA ARG A 398 20.94 10.16 14.83
C ARG A 398 21.29 10.56 13.39
N ILE A 399 21.55 11.84 13.13
CA ILE A 399 21.91 12.32 11.79
C ILE A 399 23.26 11.75 11.34
N ILE A 400 24.29 11.79 12.18
CA ILE A 400 25.60 11.23 11.81
C ILE A 400 25.55 9.69 11.72
N GLY A 401 24.74 9.04 12.55
CA GLY A 401 24.48 7.60 12.48
C GLY A 401 23.86 7.19 11.15
N ALA A 402 22.83 7.91 10.69
CA ALA A 402 22.24 7.67 9.38
C ALA A 402 23.24 7.84 8.23
N ARG A 403 24.09 8.89 8.28
CA ARG A 403 25.14 9.10 7.27
C ARG A 403 26.22 8.01 7.30
N ALA A 404 26.66 7.61 8.48
CA ALA A 404 27.63 6.53 8.64
C ALA A 404 27.08 5.20 8.12
N MET A 405 25.80 4.91 8.38
CA MET A 405 25.12 3.72 7.87
C MET A 405 25.03 3.72 6.33
N GLU A 406 24.68 4.85 5.72
CA GLU A 406 24.62 4.98 4.26
C GLU A 406 26.01 4.79 3.61
N ASN A 407 27.06 5.37 4.21
CA ASN A 407 28.43 5.18 3.74
C ASN A 407 28.89 3.72 3.84
N ALA A 408 28.65 3.07 4.99
CA ALA A 408 28.97 1.66 5.19
C ALA A 408 28.18 0.76 4.23
N LYS A 409 26.90 1.06 4.01
CA LYS A 409 26.06 0.36 3.01
C LYS A 409 26.62 0.50 1.61
N LYS A 410 27.06 1.70 1.21
CA LYS A 410 27.68 1.92 -0.11
C LYS A 410 28.97 1.10 -0.27
N ALA A 411 29.84 1.10 0.74
CA ALA A 411 31.08 0.31 0.72
C ALA A 411 30.80 -1.21 0.64
N PHE A 412 29.78 -1.68 1.35
CA PHE A 412 29.31 -3.07 1.27
C PHE A 412 28.84 -3.43 -0.15
N LEU A 413 28.01 -2.58 -0.77
CA LEU A 413 27.53 -2.81 -2.14
C LEU A 413 28.66 -2.78 -3.17
N ASP A 414 29.65 -1.89 -3.01
CA ASP A 414 30.84 -1.86 -3.86
C ASP A 414 31.67 -3.15 -3.75
N GLY A 415 31.71 -3.76 -2.55
CA GLY A 415 32.33 -5.07 -2.32
C GLY A 415 31.54 -6.26 -2.88
N LEU A 416 30.21 -6.17 -2.93
CA LEU A 416 29.35 -7.17 -3.55
C LEU A 416 29.36 -7.13 -5.08
N ARG A 417 29.55 -5.95 -5.69
CA ARG A 417 29.56 -5.78 -7.16
C ARG A 417 30.45 -6.78 -7.91
N PRO A 418 31.74 -7.01 -7.56
CA PRO A 418 32.57 -7.99 -8.25
C PRO A 418 32.09 -9.44 -8.07
N LEU A 419 31.56 -9.79 -6.88
CA LEU A 419 31.00 -11.12 -6.61
C LEU A 419 29.77 -11.39 -7.51
N VAL A 420 28.91 -10.37 -7.66
CA VAL A 420 27.71 -10.45 -8.49
C VAL A 420 28.06 -10.46 -9.98
N ASP A 421 29.06 -9.70 -10.42
CA ASP A 421 29.52 -9.78 -11.82
C ASP A 421 30.16 -11.14 -12.16
N GLU A 422 30.83 -11.78 -11.20
CA GLU A 422 31.38 -13.13 -11.34
C GLU A 422 30.28 -14.19 -11.48
N ILE A 423 29.25 -14.13 -10.62
CA ILE A 423 28.19 -15.16 -10.53
C ILE A 423 27.07 -14.92 -11.55
N LEU A 424 26.66 -13.67 -11.75
CA LEU A 424 25.49 -13.28 -12.55
C LEU A 424 25.84 -12.54 -13.86
N GLY A 425 27.11 -12.23 -14.13
CA GLY A 425 27.52 -11.37 -15.24
C GLY A 425 27.05 -11.82 -16.64
N SER A 426 26.91 -13.14 -16.86
CA SER A 426 26.36 -13.72 -18.10
C SER A 426 24.84 -13.51 -18.21
N TYR A 427 24.11 -13.68 -17.12
CA TYR A 427 22.65 -13.52 -17.04
C TYR A 427 22.20 -12.05 -17.05
N LEU A 428 23.03 -11.12 -16.56
CA LEU A 428 22.74 -9.69 -16.55
C LEU A 428 22.91 -9.02 -17.93
N LYS A 429 23.63 -9.64 -18.88
CA LYS A 429 23.83 -9.14 -20.25
C LYS A 429 22.73 -9.56 -21.23
N ALA A 430 21.92 -10.56 -20.89
CA ALA A 430 21.02 -11.25 -21.80
C ALA A 430 19.67 -10.50 -22.02
N ARG A 431 19.70 -9.33 -22.67
CA ARG A 431 18.57 -8.79 -23.45
C ARG A 431 18.99 -7.69 -24.43
N ARG A 432 20.06 -7.91 -25.20
CA ARG A 432 20.36 -7.11 -26.41
C ARG A 432 19.52 -7.51 -27.64
N ARG A 433 18.59 -8.46 -27.50
CA ARG A 433 17.73 -8.92 -28.60
C ARG A 433 16.30 -9.05 -28.12
N LEU A 434 15.53 -8.00 -28.29
CA LEU A 434 14.10 -8.04 -28.56
C LEU A 434 13.85 -6.78 -29.40
N ASN A 435 13.92 -6.99 -30.72
CA ASN A 435 13.38 -6.07 -31.72
C ASN A 435 11.85 -6.08 -31.63
#